data_AF-A0A7X9JL48-F1
#
_entry.id   AF-A0A7X9JL48-F1
#
_cell.length_a   1.000
_cell.length_b   1.000
_cell.length_c   1.000
_cell.angle_alpha   90.00
_cell.angle_beta   90.00
_cell.angle_gamma   90.00
#
_symmetry.space_group_name_H-M   'P 1'
#
loop_
_entity.id
_entity.type
_entity.pdbx_description
1 polymer ?
#
loop_
_entity_poly.entity_id
_entity_poly.type
_entity_poly.pdbx_seq_one_letter_code
_entity_poly.pdbx_strand_id
1 'polypeptide(L)'
;MNIKDLVELAINKNNFLTLENYIVFCQQYLDFASTGLQAVIISQNEQNYCFFQYRQDGSFNITRPINSHLMYSVENSEIVAKRFIDILLNIKDIAEINEDNRTVIRNSIYTIQQT
;
A
#
# COMPACT_ATOMS: atom_id res chain seq x y z
N MET A 1 6.89 4.92 13.67
CA MET A 1 5.77 5.82 13.34
C MET A 1 4.49 5.20 13.88
N ASN A 2 3.60 6.00 14.45
CA ASN A 2 2.30 5.54 14.94
C ASN A 2 1.17 6.03 14.02
N ILE A 3 -0.09 5.65 14.31
CA ILE A 3 -1.23 6.01 13.47
C ILE A 3 -1.53 7.51 13.47
N LYS A 4 -1.24 8.25 14.55
CA LYS A 4 -1.41 9.71 14.60
C LYS A 4 -0.43 10.40 13.68
N ASP A 5 0.83 9.98 13.68
CA ASP A 5 1.86 10.50 12.75
C ASP A 5 1.40 10.32 11.29
N LEU A 6 0.87 9.14 10.95
CA LEU A 6 0.33 8.85 9.62
C LEU A 6 -0.87 9.74 9.26
N VAL A 7 -1.79 9.96 10.20
CA VAL A 7 -2.94 10.84 9.98
C VAL A 7 -2.47 12.28 9.74
N GLU A 8 -1.52 12.79 10.52
CA GLU A 8 -0.95 14.12 10.34
C GLU A 8 -0.30 14.29 8.95
N LEU A 9 0.43 13.26 8.49
CA LEU A 9 0.97 13.24 7.14
C LEU A 9 -0.14 13.25 6.08
N ALA A 10 -1.17 12.41 6.25
CA ALA A 10 -2.28 12.22 5.31
C ALA A 10 -3.17 13.45 5.14
N ILE A 11 -3.42 14.22 6.21
CA ILE A 11 -4.29 15.41 6.14
C ILE A 11 -3.62 16.60 5.47
N ASN A 12 -2.29 16.64 5.43
CA ASN A 12 -1.55 17.73 4.80
C ASN A 12 -1.35 17.46 3.30
N LYS A 13 -2.19 18.09 2.47
CA LYS A 13 -2.16 17.94 1.00
C LYS A 13 -0.84 18.34 0.35
N ASN A 14 -0.02 19.17 1.01
CA ASN A 14 1.30 19.54 0.49
C ASN A 14 2.29 18.36 0.53
N ASN A 15 1.96 17.29 1.26
CA ASN A 15 2.72 16.04 1.26
C ASN A 15 2.38 15.14 0.06
N PHE A 16 1.53 15.54 -0.89
CA PHE A 16 1.01 14.67 -1.94
C PHE A 16 0.99 15.36 -3.33
N LEU A 17 2.12 15.95 -3.71
CA LEU A 17 2.25 16.74 -4.93
C LEU A 17 2.80 15.92 -6.10
N THR A 18 3.61 14.90 -5.83
CA THR A 18 4.22 14.03 -6.84
C THR A 18 3.89 12.56 -6.55
N LEU A 19 4.04 11.70 -7.56
CA LEU A 19 3.82 10.27 -7.41
C LEU A 19 4.74 9.66 -6.34
N GLU A 20 5.99 10.11 -6.28
CA GLU A 20 6.96 9.70 -5.28
C GLU A 20 6.47 10.01 -3.86
N ASN A 21 5.75 11.11 -3.66
CA ASN A 21 5.20 11.41 -2.34
C ASN A 21 4.16 10.37 -1.88
N TYR A 22 3.26 9.94 -2.79
CA TYR A 22 2.31 8.86 -2.50
C TYR A 22 3.03 7.54 -2.22
N ILE A 23 4.10 7.26 -2.95
CA ILE A 23 4.90 6.04 -2.75
C ILE A 23 5.58 6.07 -1.38
N VAL A 24 6.18 7.19 -0.99
CA VAL A 24 6.81 7.35 0.34
C VAL A 24 5.77 7.14 1.44
N PHE A 25 4.60 7.75 1.33
CA PHE A 25 3.51 7.55 2.30
C PHE A 25 3.03 6.09 2.33
N CYS A 26 2.92 5.44 1.17
CA CYS A 26 2.58 4.03 1.08
C CYS A 26 3.59 3.15 1.83
N GLN A 27 4.90 3.34 1.61
CA GLN A 27 5.93 2.59 2.34
C GLN A 27 5.86 2.82 3.85
N GLN A 28 5.63 4.08 4.25
CA GLN A 28 5.42 4.50 5.62
C GLN A 28 4.22 3.79 6.27
N TYR A 29 3.09 3.70 5.57
CA TYR A 29 1.92 2.98 6.04
C TYR A 29 2.16 1.47 6.11
N LEU A 30 2.82 0.86 5.12
CA LEU A 30 3.15 -0.57 5.13
C LEU A 30 4.06 -0.94 6.32
N ASP A 31 5.05 -0.10 6.62
CA ASP A 31 5.91 -0.24 7.79
C ASP A 31 5.09 -0.21 9.08
N PHE A 32 4.21 0.77 9.24
CA PHE A 32 3.27 0.81 10.36
C PHE A 32 2.37 -0.43 10.42
N ALA A 33 1.76 -0.85 9.32
CA ALA A 33 0.83 -1.98 9.28
C ALA A 33 1.50 -3.31 9.66
N SER A 34 2.82 -3.44 9.45
CA SER A 34 3.56 -4.66 9.79
C SER A 34 3.63 -4.94 11.30
N THR A 35 3.56 -3.90 12.15
CA THR A 35 3.78 -4.03 13.60
C THR A 35 2.81 -3.23 14.47
N GLY A 36 2.09 -2.27 13.91
CA GLY A 36 1.25 -1.29 14.61
C GLY A 36 -0.23 -1.67 14.72
N LEU A 37 -0.66 -2.77 14.09
CA LEU A 37 -2.04 -3.24 14.14
C LEU A 37 -2.37 -3.91 15.49
N GLN A 38 -3.67 -3.92 15.82
CA GLN A 38 -4.24 -4.72 16.91
C GLN A 38 -4.48 -6.15 16.44
N ALA A 39 -5.07 -6.29 15.24
CA ALA A 39 -5.39 -7.56 14.63
C ALA A 39 -5.54 -7.41 13.11
N VAL A 40 -5.36 -8.53 12.41
CA VAL A 40 -5.75 -8.69 11.00
C VAL A 40 -6.92 -9.67 10.97
N ILE A 41 -8.07 -9.21 10.53
CA ILE A 41 -9.30 -10.01 10.45
C ILE A 41 -9.39 -10.59 9.05
N ILE A 42 -9.48 -11.91 8.92
CA ILE A 42 -9.59 -12.60 7.62
C ILE A 42 -11.06 -12.94 7.34
N SER A 43 -11.52 -12.58 6.14
CA SER A 43 -12.87 -12.96 5.67
C SER A 43 -12.98 -14.48 5.55
N GLN A 44 -14.09 -15.05 6.04
CA GLN A 44 -14.30 -16.50 6.04
C GLN A 44 -14.70 -17.02 4.65
N ASN A 45 -15.50 -16.26 3.90
CA ASN A 45 -16.04 -16.68 2.60
C ASN A 45 -15.05 -16.44 1.46
N GLU A 46 -14.26 -15.37 1.55
CA GLU A 46 -13.26 -15.00 0.56
C GLU A 46 -11.93 -14.71 1.26
N GLN A 47 -11.13 -15.75 1.48
CA GLN A 47 -9.93 -15.71 2.32
C GLN A 47 -8.85 -14.74 1.80
N ASN A 48 -8.94 -14.31 0.54
CA ASN A 48 -8.08 -13.28 -0.02
C ASN A 48 -8.40 -11.87 0.50
N TYR A 49 -9.55 -11.66 1.15
CA TYR A 49 -9.89 -10.38 1.78
C TYR A 49 -9.59 -10.37 3.28
N CYS A 50 -8.93 -9.31 3.72
CA CYS A 50 -8.66 -9.03 5.13
C CYS A 50 -9.01 -7.59 5.51
N PHE A 51 -9.01 -7.33 6.81
CA PHE A 51 -9.26 -6.02 7.39
C PHE A 51 -8.21 -5.75 8.47
N PHE A 52 -7.67 -4.54 8.48
CA PHE A 52 -6.75 -4.11 9.53
C PHE A 52 -7.52 -3.43 10.64
N GLN A 53 -7.36 -3.92 11.86
CA GLN A 53 -7.88 -3.26 13.05
C GLN A 53 -6.75 -2.48 13.71
N TYR A 54 -6.96 -1.18 13.90
CA TYR A 54 -6.00 -0.34 14.61
C TYR A 54 -6.07 -0.56 16.13
N ARG A 55 -5.02 -0.14 16.84
CA ARG A 55 -4.99 -0.16 18.31
C ARG A 55 -5.83 0.99 18.89
N GLN A 56 -5.77 1.15 20.20
CA GLN A 56 -6.51 2.20 20.92
C GLN A 56 -6.22 3.62 20.38
N ASP A 57 -4.99 3.88 19.94
CA ASP A 57 -4.57 5.15 19.34
C ASP A 57 -5.21 5.42 17.96
N GLY A 58 -5.76 4.40 17.30
CA GLY A 58 -6.62 4.49 16.12
C GLY A 58 -8.10 4.23 16.43
N SER A 59 -8.52 4.37 17.69
CA SER A 59 -9.90 4.19 18.16
C SER A 59 -10.50 2.80 17.87
N PHE A 60 -9.67 1.77 17.72
CA PHE A 60 -10.08 0.43 17.29
C PHE A 60 -10.81 0.39 15.94
N ASN A 61 -10.64 1.42 15.12
CA ASN A 61 -11.25 1.48 13.79
C ASN A 61 -10.72 0.36 12.91
N ILE A 62 -11.59 -0.10 12.01
CA ILE A 62 -11.32 -1.16 11.06
C ILE A 62 -11.27 -0.53 9.66
N THR A 63 -10.29 -0.92 8.86
CA THR A 63 -10.20 -0.47 7.47
C THR A 63 -11.36 -0.99 6.62
N ARG A 64 -11.54 -0.41 5.44
CA ARG A 64 -12.26 -1.09 4.35
C ARG A 64 -11.57 -2.43 3.99
N PRO A 65 -12.23 -3.35 3.27
CA PRO A 65 -11.63 -4.62 2.87
C PRO A 65 -10.37 -4.42 2.01
N ILE A 66 -9.34 -5.20 2.30
CA ILE A 66 -8.06 -5.23 1.60
C ILE A 66 -7.90 -6.60 0.95
N ASN A 67 -7.57 -6.64 -0.33
CA ASN A 67 -7.25 -7.87 -1.04
C ASN A 67 -5.76 -8.20 -0.85
N SER A 68 -5.48 -9.21 -0.02
CA SER A 68 -4.14 -9.68 0.33
C SER A 68 -3.33 -10.26 -0.83
N HIS A 69 -3.98 -10.65 -1.94
CA HIS A 69 -3.27 -11.06 -3.17
C HIS A 69 -2.81 -9.86 -4.01
N LEU A 70 -3.33 -8.66 -3.76
CA LEU A 70 -3.02 -7.45 -4.51
C LEU A 70 -2.15 -6.47 -3.71
N MET A 71 -2.38 -6.35 -2.40
CA MET A 71 -1.61 -5.43 -1.56
C MET A 71 -0.22 -5.98 -1.29
N TYR A 72 0.82 -5.18 -1.54
CA TYR A 72 2.18 -5.55 -1.15
C TYR A 72 2.34 -5.47 0.37
N SER A 73 3.15 -6.39 0.90
CA SER A 73 3.62 -6.35 2.28
C SER A 73 4.84 -5.42 2.43
N VAL A 74 5.25 -5.14 3.66
CA VAL A 74 6.42 -4.28 3.92
C VAL A 74 7.71 -4.80 3.28
N GLU A 75 7.89 -6.12 3.23
CA GLU A 75 9.05 -6.79 2.61
C GLU A 75 9.10 -6.54 1.10
N ASN A 76 7.95 -6.26 0.48
CA ASN A 76 7.81 -6.01 -0.95
C ASN A 76 7.63 -4.51 -1.27
N SER A 77 7.74 -3.63 -0.28
CA SER A 77 7.55 -2.18 -0.46
C SER A 77 8.53 -1.57 -1.49
N GLU A 78 9.71 -2.16 -1.64
CA GLU A 78 10.72 -1.74 -2.62
C GLU A 78 10.27 -1.93 -4.08
N ILE A 79 9.34 -2.87 -4.33
CA ILE A 79 8.72 -3.06 -5.65
C ILE A 79 7.94 -1.79 -6.05
N VAL A 80 7.20 -1.22 -5.11
CA VAL A 80 6.45 0.04 -5.32
C VAL A 80 7.42 1.22 -5.49
N ALA A 81 8.52 1.25 -4.72
CA ALA A 81 9.48 2.35 -4.76
C ALA A 81 10.33 2.41 -6.03
N LYS A 82 10.74 1.25 -6.55
CA LYS A 82 11.72 1.18 -7.65
C LYS A 82 11.10 0.60 -8.92
N ARG A 83 10.71 -0.68 -8.87
CA ARG A 83 10.25 -1.41 -10.06
C ARG A 83 9.03 -0.75 -10.71
N PHE A 84 8.09 -0.25 -9.92
CA PHE A 84 6.92 0.44 -10.44
C PHE A 84 7.30 1.71 -11.23
N ILE A 85 8.15 2.57 -10.65
CA ILE A 85 8.63 3.79 -11.32
C ILE A 85 9.45 3.45 -12.56
N ASP A 86 10.36 2.46 -12.46
CA ASP A 86 11.17 2.02 -13.58
C ASP A 86 10.31 1.54 -14.76
N ILE A 87 9.25 0.76 -14.47
CA ILE A 87 8.30 0.32 -15.51
C ILE A 87 7.58 1.51 -16.14
N LEU A 88 7.13 2.48 -15.35
CA LEU A 88 6.43 3.66 -15.87
C LEU A 88 7.33 4.52 -16.76
N LEU A 89 8.60 4.72 -16.38
CA LEU A 89 9.56 5.51 -17.14
C LEU A 89 9.93 4.86 -18.48
N ASN A 90 9.99 3.53 -18.52
CA ASN A 90 10.41 2.76 -19.70
C ASN A 90 9.22 2.11 -20.44
N ILE A 91 7.98 2.53 -20.16
CA ILE A 91 6.78 1.85 -20.69
C ILE A 91 6.72 1.82 -22.23
N LYS A 92 7.35 2.81 -22.88
CA LYS A 92 7.41 2.92 -24.35
C LYS A 92 8.35 1.90 -24.99
N ASP A 93 9.30 1.37 -24.22
CA ASP A 93 10.32 0.43 -24.70
C ASP A 93 9.89 -1.03 -24.48
N ILE A 94 8.74 -1.25 -23.86
CA ILE A 94 8.17 -2.59 -23.63
C ILE A 94 7.51 -3.07 -24.94
N ALA A 95 8.23 -3.93 -25.67
CA ALA A 95 7.81 -4.42 -26.99
C ALA A 95 6.61 -5.38 -26.94
N GLU A 96 6.41 -6.10 -25.84
CA GLU A 96 5.35 -7.10 -25.67
C GLU A 96 4.71 -7.02 -24.28
N ILE A 97 3.47 -7.48 -24.18
CA ILE A 97 2.78 -7.58 -22.88
C ILE A 97 3.55 -8.54 -21.98
N ASN A 98 4.12 -7.99 -20.91
CA ASN A 98 4.81 -8.76 -19.87
C ASN A 98 3.90 -8.85 -18.63
N GLU A 99 3.45 -10.06 -18.29
CA GLU A 99 2.53 -10.29 -17.17
C GLU A 99 3.15 -9.95 -15.80
N ASP A 100 4.46 -10.05 -15.64
CA ASP A 100 5.13 -9.63 -14.40
C ASP A 100 5.06 -8.11 -14.25
N ASN A 101 5.33 -7.36 -15.32
CA ASN A 101 5.21 -5.90 -15.32
C ASN A 101 3.76 -5.48 -15.06
N ARG A 102 2.79 -6.19 -15.66
CA ARG A 102 1.37 -5.95 -15.43
C ARG A 102 1.00 -6.19 -13.97
N THR A 103 1.55 -7.24 -13.36
CA THR A 103 1.35 -7.55 -11.93
C THR A 103 1.93 -6.45 -11.05
N VAL A 104 3.15 -5.98 -11.34
CA VAL A 104 3.76 -4.86 -10.60
C VAL A 104 2.89 -3.62 -10.69
N ILE A 105 2.48 -3.21 -11.90
CA ILE A 105 1.62 -2.03 -12.08
C ILE A 105 0.33 -2.15 -11.28
N ARG A 106 -0.40 -3.27 -11.45
CA ARG A 106 -1.69 -3.50 -10.80
C ARG A 106 -1.56 -3.48 -9.28
N ASN A 107 -0.62 -4.24 -8.73
CA ASN A 107 -0.45 -4.40 -7.30
C ASN A 107 0.11 -3.12 -6.66
N SER A 108 1.02 -2.39 -7.34
CA SER A 108 1.52 -1.09 -6.87
C SER A 108 0.41 -0.04 -6.81
N ILE A 109 -0.41 0.09 -7.87
CA ILE A 109 -1.57 1.00 -7.87
C ILE A 109 -2.53 0.63 -6.74
N TYR A 110 -2.86 -0.66 -6.61
CA TYR A 110 -3.76 -1.12 -5.56
C TYR A 110 -3.23 -0.77 -4.17
N THR A 111 -1.94 -1.05 -3.92
CA THR A 111 -1.30 -0.79 -2.63
C THR A 111 -1.34 0.69 -2.30
N ILE A 112 -0.88 1.56 -3.21
CA ILE A 112 -0.90 3.03 -3.02
C ILE A 112 -2.31 3.55 -2.77
N GLN A 113 -3.33 2.98 -3.41
CA GLN A 113 -4.71 3.39 -3.20
C GLN A 113 -5.28 2.94 -1.86
N GLN A 114 -4.81 1.81 -1.31
CA GLN A 114 -5.31 1.26 -0.05
C GLN A 114 -4.68 1.88 1.21
N THR A 115 -3.43 2.33 1.10
CA THR A 115 -2.71 3.06 2.16
C THR A 115 -3.22 4.48 2.29
#